data_AF-A0A645HPT1-F1
#
_entry.id   AF-A0A645HPT1-F1
#
_cell.length_a   1.000
_cell.length_b   1.000
_cell.length_c   1.000
_cell.angle_alpha   90.00
_cell.angle_beta   90.00
_cell.angle_gamma   90.00
#
_symmetry.space_group_name_H-M   'P 1'
#
loop_
_entity.id
_entity.type
_entity.pdbx_description
1 polymer ?
#
loop_
_entity_poly.entity_id
_entity_poly.type
_entity_poly.pdbx_seq_one_letter_code
_entity_poly.pdbx_strand_id
1 'polypeptide(L)'
;MEVLDQQLTGVSREIRNVLRLDSVYQKAVSNYEAAAAQIKLRINGKALQKLGVPKGPEIGNILRKVRLAWLEQRIKTSDEENEFVLRLVEQRRM
;
A
#
# COMPACT_ATOMS: atom_id res chain seq x y z
N MET A 1 -9.26 2.12 -4.37
CA MET A 1 -7.90 2.71 -4.29
C MET A 1 -6.89 1.92 -5.09
N GLU A 2 -7.04 0.60 -5.25
CA GLU A 2 -6.11 -0.27 -5.97
C GLU A 2 -5.75 0.19 -7.40
N VAL A 3 -6.74 0.49 -8.25
CA VAL A 3 -6.50 0.96 -9.63
C VAL A 3 -5.65 2.23 -9.65
N LEU A 4 -5.95 3.20 -8.79
CA LEU A 4 -5.19 4.45 -8.69
C LEU A 4 -3.77 4.21 -8.17
N ASP A 5 -3.58 3.33 -7.18
CA ASP A 5 -2.25 2.98 -6.68
C ASP A 5 -1.40 2.34 -7.78
N GLN A 6 -1.99 1.43 -8.57
CA GLN A 6 -1.30 0.80 -9.70
C GLN A 6 -0.92 1.80 -10.79
N GLN A 7 -1.77 2.78 -11.07
CA GLN A 7 -1.54 3.78 -12.12
C GLN A 7 -0.59 4.90 -11.69
N LEU A 8 -0.58 5.28 -10.41
CA LEU A 8 0.14 6.45 -9.90
C LEU A 8 1.42 6.09 -9.15
N THR A 9 1.61 4.83 -8.75
CA THR A 9 2.89 4.36 -8.17
C THR A 9 4.00 4.41 -9.21
N GLY A 10 5.13 5.02 -8.86
CA GLY A 10 6.28 5.17 -9.77
C GLY A 10 6.15 6.30 -10.80
N VAL A 11 4.97 6.90 -10.94
CA VAL A 11 4.78 8.10 -11.76
C VAL A 11 5.54 9.28 -11.12
N SER A 12 6.16 10.13 -11.94
CA SER A 12 6.88 11.29 -11.42
C SER A 12 5.94 12.34 -10.82
N ARG A 13 6.48 13.24 -10.00
CA ARG A 13 5.68 14.31 -9.37
C ARG A 13 5.13 15.27 -10.42
N GLU A 14 5.89 15.54 -11.46
CA GLU A 14 5.57 16.45 -12.56
C GLU A 14 4.33 15.96 -13.32
N ILE A 15 4.29 14.66 -13.66
CA ILE A 15 3.14 14.06 -14.32
C ILE A 15 1.90 14.12 -13.43
N ARG A 16 2.04 13.82 -12.12
CA ARG A 16 0.91 13.96 -11.18
C ARG A 16 0.43 15.41 -11.04
N ASN A 17 1.33 16.39 -11.09
CA ASN A 17 0.95 17.81 -11.09
C ASN A 17 0.12 18.15 -12.32
N VAL A 18 0.50 17.67 -13.51
CA VAL A 18 -0.27 17.89 -14.75
C VAL A 18 -1.66 17.25 -14.65
N LEU A 19 -1.77 16.01 -14.16
CA LEU A 19 -3.06 15.36 -13.95
C LEU A 19 -3.94 16.13 -12.95
N ARG A 20 -3.36 16.83 -11.98
CA ARG A 20 -4.12 17.69 -11.04
C ARG A 20 -4.71 18.94 -11.68
N LEU A 21 -4.21 19.40 -12.82
CA LEU A 21 -4.75 20.55 -13.53
C LEU A 21 -6.05 20.22 -14.27
N ASP A 22 -6.27 18.95 -14.59
CA ASP A 22 -7.51 18.48 -15.19
C ASP A 22 -8.57 18.26 -14.10
N SER A 23 -9.69 18.98 -14.19
CA SER A 23 -10.81 18.89 -13.25
C SER A 23 -11.37 17.46 -13.08
N VAL A 24 -11.25 16.60 -14.09
CA VAL A 24 -11.69 15.20 -14.05
C VAL A 24 -10.85 14.39 -13.06
N TYR A 25 -9.53 14.61 -13.06
CA TYR A 25 -8.58 13.83 -12.26
C TYR A 25 -8.16 14.51 -10.96
N GLN A 26 -8.35 15.83 -10.85
CA GLN A 26 -7.90 16.65 -9.72
C GLN A 26 -8.26 16.03 -8.36
N LYS A 27 -9.55 15.70 -8.16
CA LYS A 27 -10.03 15.12 -6.90
C LYS A 27 -9.42 13.75 -6.62
N ALA A 28 -9.36 12.88 -7.63
CA ALA A 28 -8.83 11.52 -7.49
C ALA A 28 -7.33 11.53 -7.14
N VAL A 29 -6.53 12.33 -7.84
CA VAL A 29 -5.09 12.46 -7.60
C VAL A 29 -4.83 13.09 -6.23
N SER A 30 -5.57 14.15 -5.87
CA SER A 30 -5.38 14.83 -4.57
C SER A 30 -5.70 13.90 -3.39
N ASN A 31 -6.81 13.14 -3.49
CA ASN A 31 -7.17 12.16 -2.47
C ASN A 31 -6.13 11.03 -2.36
N TYR A 32 -5.63 10.55 -3.50
CA TYR A 32 -4.59 9.53 -3.53
C TYR A 32 -3.29 10.03 -2.90
N GLU A 33 -2.82 11.24 -3.25
CA GLU A 33 -1.59 11.80 -2.68
C GLU A 33 -1.73 12.05 -1.17
N ALA A 34 -2.90 12.54 -0.72
CA ALA A 34 -3.18 12.73 0.71
C ALA A 34 -3.15 11.39 1.48
N ALA A 35 -3.78 10.34 0.94
CA ALA A 35 -3.73 9.01 1.54
C ALA A 35 -2.32 8.42 1.52
N ALA A 36 -1.61 8.54 0.39
CA ALA A 36 -0.27 8.01 0.22
C ALA A 36 0.75 8.67 1.17
N ALA A 37 0.59 9.97 1.43
CA ALA A 37 1.43 10.71 2.38
C ALA A 37 1.30 10.22 3.83
N GLN A 38 0.21 9.54 4.18
CA GLN A 38 -0.01 9.00 5.53
C GLN A 38 0.57 7.60 5.73
N ILE A 39 1.02 6.92 4.66
CA ILE A 39 1.53 5.56 4.73
C ILE A 39 2.82 5.54 5.56
N LYS A 40 2.80 4.82 6.68
CA LYS A 40 3.98 4.58 7.55
C LYS A 40 4.35 3.10 7.55
N LEU A 41 4.45 2.51 6.35
CA LEU A 41 4.72 1.08 6.16
C LEU A 41 6.05 0.69 6.84
N ARG A 42 6.01 -0.13 7.90
CA ARG A 42 7.20 -0.61 8.62
C ARG A 42 7.58 -2.03 8.26
N ILE A 43 6.59 -2.86 7.94
CA ILE A 43 6.79 -4.23 7.50
C ILE A 43 7.59 -4.26 6.19
N ASN A 44 8.52 -5.20 6.09
CA ASN A 44 9.35 -5.40 4.90
C ASN A 44 9.56 -6.89 4.61
N GLY A 45 10.19 -7.20 3.48
CA GLY A 45 10.40 -8.59 3.06
C GLY A 45 11.23 -9.43 4.03
N LYS A 46 12.19 -8.83 4.76
CA LYS A 46 12.96 -9.56 5.79
C LYS A 46 12.09 -9.88 7.01
N ALA A 47 11.23 -8.96 7.43
CA ALA A 47 10.30 -9.19 8.51
C ALA A 47 9.28 -10.29 8.16
N LEU A 48 8.75 -10.27 6.93
CA LEU A 48 7.84 -11.33 6.45
C LEU A 48 8.52 -12.71 6.40
N GLN A 49 9.80 -12.78 6.01
CA GLN A 49 10.57 -14.03 6.06
C GLN A 49 10.71 -14.59 7.48
N LYS A 50 10.94 -13.72 8.47
CA LYS A 50 10.97 -14.13 9.89
C LYS A 50 9.62 -14.66 10.39
N LEU A 51 8.52 -14.22 9.79
CA LEU A 51 7.16 -14.74 10.06
C LEU A 51 6.85 -16.04 9.30
N GLY A 52 7.82 -16.60 8.57
CA GLY A 52 7.67 -17.86 7.84
C GLY A 52 7.12 -17.71 6.41
N VAL A 53 7.10 -16.50 5.85
CA VAL A 53 6.77 -16.30 4.43
C VAL A 53 8.01 -16.66 3.59
N PRO A 54 7.92 -17.64 2.68
CA PRO A 54 9.06 -18.02 1.86
C PRO A 54 9.46 -16.88 0.92
N LYS A 55 10.75 -16.81 0.59
CA LYS A 55 11.26 -15.87 -0.40
C LYS A 55 10.59 -16.15 -1.76
N GLY A 56 10.03 -15.12 -2.37
CA GLY A 56 9.33 -15.24 -3.65
C GLY A 56 8.36 -14.10 -3.91
N PRO A 57 7.55 -14.18 -4.99
CA PRO A 57 6.58 -13.15 -5.36
C PRO A 57 5.54 -12.88 -4.27
N GLU A 58 5.30 -13.86 -3.39
CA GLU A 58 4.32 -13.75 -2.31
C GLU A 58 4.64 -12.65 -1.30
N ILE A 59 5.92 -12.39 -1.05
CA ILE A 59 6.34 -11.23 -0.23
C ILE A 59 5.79 -9.93 -0.86
N GLY A 60 5.94 -9.78 -2.17
CA GLY A 60 5.42 -8.62 -2.89
C GLY A 60 3.90 -8.53 -2.83
N ASN A 61 3.20 -9.66 -2.94
CA ASN A 61 1.73 -9.72 -2.81
C ASN A 61 1.26 -9.24 -1.43
N ILE A 62 1.90 -9.71 -0.35
CA ILE A 62 1.57 -9.28 1.02
C ILE A 62 1.86 -7.79 1.19
N LEU A 63 3.04 -7.31 0.79
CA LEU A 63 3.39 -5.90 0.89
C LEU A 63 2.42 -5.00 0.11
N ARG A 64 1.96 -5.44 -1.07
CA ARG A 64 0.92 -4.74 -1.84
C ARG A 64 -0.40 -4.68 -1.06
N LYS A 65 -0.87 -5.80 -0.49
CA LYS A 65 -2.10 -5.85 0.31
C LYS A 65 -2.04 -4.92 1.53
N VAL A 66 -0.90 -4.88 2.22
CA VAL A 66 -0.69 -3.99 3.38
C VAL A 66 -0.70 -2.53 2.92
N ARG A 67 0.00 -2.18 1.84
CA ARG A 67 -0.01 -0.83 1.25
C ARG A 67 -1.43 -0.38 0.89
N LEU A 68 -2.21 -1.24 0.25
CA LEU A 68 -3.61 -0.95 -0.10
C LEU A 68 -4.46 -0.72 1.15
N ALA A 69 -4.27 -1.52 2.19
CA ALA A 69 -4.98 -1.33 3.46
C ALA A 69 -4.66 0.02 4.14
N TRP A 70 -3.42 0.50 4.04
CA TRP A 70 -3.08 1.87 4.45
C TRP A 70 -3.77 2.94 3.60
N LEU A 71 -3.72 2.80 2.26
CA LEU A 71 -4.36 3.75 1.34
C LEU A 71 -5.88 3.85 1.56
N GLU A 72 -6.50 2.75 1.97
CA GLU A 72 -7.92 2.65 2.26
C GLU A 72 -8.28 3.02 3.70
N GLN A 73 -7.31 3.48 4.50
CA GLN A 73 -7.49 3.86 5.90
C GLN A 73 -7.99 2.71 6.80
N ARG A 74 -7.81 1.47 6.36
CA ARG A 74 -8.06 0.25 7.16
C ARG A 74 -6.94 0.00 8.16
N ILE A 75 -5.77 0.57 7.91
CA ILE A 75 -4.62 0.62 8.83
C ILE A 75 -4.25 2.09 9.01
N LYS A 76 -4.08 2.51 10.26
CA LYS A 76 -3.70 3.86 10.67
C LYS A 76 -2.49 3.86 11.60
N THR A 77 -2.18 2.73 12.20
CA THR A 77 -1.08 2.58 13.16
C THR A 77 -0.17 1.40 12.81
N SER A 78 1.03 1.38 13.39
CA SER A 78 1.96 0.27 13.22
C SER A 78 1.49 -1.02 13.89
N ASP A 79 0.68 -0.92 14.95
CA ASP A 79 0.13 -2.10 15.62
C ASP A 79 -0.96 -2.75 14.76
N GLU A 80 -1.85 -1.95 14.19
CA GLU A 80 -2.84 -2.41 13.19
C GLU A 80 -2.16 -3.02 11.95
N GLU A 81 -1.02 -2.47 11.52
CA GLU A 81 -0.22 -3.06 10.45
C GLU A 81 0.27 -4.46 10.81
N ASN A 82 0.84 -4.63 12.01
CA ASN A 82 1.35 -5.92 12.47
C ASN A 82 0.21 -6.95 12.57
N GLU A 83 -0.92 -6.57 13.16
CA GLU A 83 -2.10 -7.44 13.21
C GLU A 83 -2.58 -7.84 11.82
N PHE A 84 -2.66 -6.88 10.89
CA PHE A 84 -3.10 -7.14 9.53
C PHE A 84 -2.15 -8.11 8.81
N VAL A 85 -0.84 -7.92 8.98
CA VAL A 85 0.18 -8.82 8.43
C VAL A 85 0.06 -10.23 9.01
N LEU A 86 -0.10 -10.36 10.33
CA LEU A 86 -0.25 -11.67 10.97
C LEU A 86 -1.47 -12.42 10.43
N ARG A 87 -2.62 -11.76 10.32
CA ARG A 87 -3.83 -12.36 9.73
C ARG A 87 -3.61 -12.84 8.30
N LEU A 88 -2.91 -12.05 7.47
CA LEU A 88 -2.57 -12.46 6.10
C LEU A 88 -1.64 -13.68 6.06
N VAL A 89 -0.66 -13.75 6.97
CA VAL A 89 0.27 -14.87 7.06
C VAL A 89 -0.43 -16.14 7.57
N GLU A 90 -1.36 -16.01 8.51
CA GLU A 90 -2.17 -17.13 9.02
C GLU A 90 -3.13 -17.68 7.96
N GLN A 91 -3.85 -16.81 7.25
CA GLN A 91 -4.74 -17.20 6.14
C GLN A 91 -4.02 -17.98 5.03
N ARG A 92 -2.72 -17.75 4.86
CA ARG A 92 -1.88 -18.49 3.91
C ARG A 92 -1.55 -19.91 4.38
N ARG A 93 -1.53 -20.16 5.68
CA ARG A 93 -1.16 -21.47 6.27
C ARG A 93 -2.33 -22.45 6.31
N MET A 94 -3.56 -21.95 6.16
CA MET A 94 -4.78 -22.74 5.98
C MET A 94 -4.92 -23.18 4.53
#